data_AF-A0A1D6K6U9-F1
#
_entry.id   AF-A0A1D6K6U9-F1
#
_cell.length_a   1.000
_cell.length_b   1.000
_cell.length_c   1.000
_cell.angle_alpha   90.00
_cell.angle_beta   90.00
_cell.angle_gamma   90.00
#
_symmetry.space_group_name_H-M   'P 1'
#
loop_
_entity.id
_entity.type
_entity.pdbx_description
1 polymer ?
#
loop_
_entity_poly.entity_id
_entity_poly.type
_entity_poly.pdbx_seq_one_letter_code
_entity_poly.pdbx_strand_id
1 'polypeptide(L)'
;MIEPWTPWWKKPSARSISLGPDGSQLIRQVNAEDTAVPYPDANTDQEASINEIPEGPESPLPSLKQLTRTEPSPLLAVHLVDILYSYCFTLRLYNGDWHSDPLGASTVALSMSKVMGQDAKPETVPEALAACIEETCSPAYRHTGGFRFAIGLVDDIIAILSLGQNALICALCDFHRLVEVGKSMLKVEKVGKTERAQGSPKLRSAARKLFFMTCWVHEQPDEAWPSLAHIVQVQKASMEELETGNWKADRKSKPQSAVLIEEL
;
A
#
# COMPACT_ATOMS: atom_id res chain seq x y z
N MET A 1 -6.18 -18.66 -18.33
CA MET A 1 -6.73 -17.50 -17.59
C MET A 1 -5.85 -17.36 -16.37
N ILE A 2 -5.22 -16.20 -16.16
CA ILE A 2 -4.35 -15.98 -15.01
C ILE A 2 -5.25 -15.83 -13.78
N GLU A 3 -4.95 -16.54 -12.70
CA GLU A 3 -5.72 -16.42 -11.46
C GLU A 3 -5.54 -15.01 -10.85
N PRO A 4 -6.62 -14.35 -10.39
CA PRO A 4 -6.50 -13.05 -9.75
C PRO A 4 -5.68 -13.13 -8.47
N TRP A 5 -4.68 -12.26 -8.33
CA TRP A 5 -3.92 -12.15 -7.08
C TRP A 5 -4.84 -11.77 -5.92
N THR A 6 -4.76 -12.55 -4.85
CA THR A 6 -5.44 -12.24 -3.59
C THR A 6 -4.48 -11.51 -2.66
N PRO A 7 -4.79 -10.28 -2.23
CA PRO A 7 -3.92 -9.54 -1.33
C PRO A 7 -3.66 -10.29 -0.03
N TRP A 8 -2.41 -10.26 0.44
CA TRP A 8 -1.99 -11.01 1.62
C TRP A 8 -2.83 -10.65 2.86
N TRP A 9 -3.23 -9.39 3.02
CA TRP A 9 -4.06 -8.93 4.13
C TRP A 9 -5.49 -9.49 4.13
N LYS A 10 -5.95 -10.11 3.03
CA LYS A 10 -7.25 -10.79 2.97
C LYS A 10 -7.16 -12.27 3.31
N LYS A 11 -5.95 -12.81 3.45
CA LYS A 11 -5.72 -14.23 3.67
C LYS A 11 -5.84 -14.57 5.16
N PRO A 12 -6.32 -15.78 5.51
CA PRO A 12 -6.43 -16.20 6.91
C PRO A 12 -5.08 -16.15 7.65
N SER A 13 -3.98 -16.45 6.94
CA SER A 13 -2.61 -16.42 7.47
C SER A 13 -2.22 -15.03 8.00
N ALA A 14 -2.77 -13.93 7.47
CA ALA A 14 -2.48 -12.59 7.95
C ALA A 14 -2.92 -12.34 9.40
N ARG A 15 -3.88 -13.13 9.92
CA ARG A 15 -4.30 -13.06 11.33
C ARG A 15 -3.30 -13.69 12.30
N SER A 16 -2.35 -14.45 11.78
CA SER A 16 -1.30 -15.12 12.56
C SER A 16 0.05 -14.39 12.53
N ILE A 17 0.10 -13.15 12.03
CA ILE A 17 1.34 -12.36 11.99
C ILE A 17 1.76 -12.01 13.43
N SER A 18 2.94 -12.48 13.79
CA SER A 18 3.57 -12.24 15.09
C SER A 18 5.01 -11.79 14.92
N LEU A 19 5.38 -10.70 15.59
CA LEU A 19 6.75 -10.22 15.71
C LEU A 19 7.23 -10.36 17.16
N GLY A 20 8.54 -10.31 17.36
CA GLY A 20 9.13 -10.18 18.69
C GLY A 20 8.75 -8.86 19.36
N PRO A 21 8.91 -8.73 20.68
CA PRO A 21 8.57 -7.51 21.42
C PRO A 21 9.36 -6.28 20.95
N ASP A 22 10.54 -6.50 20.36
CA ASP A 22 11.39 -5.47 19.76
C ASP A 22 11.10 -5.21 18.27
N GLY A 23 10.02 -5.79 17.74
CA GLY A 23 9.59 -5.66 16.36
C GLY A 23 10.32 -6.56 15.36
N SER A 24 11.29 -7.36 15.80
CA SER A 24 12.02 -8.28 14.92
C SER A 24 11.16 -9.47 14.48
N GLN A 25 11.41 -10.00 13.29
CA GLN A 25 10.73 -11.19 12.79
C GLN A 25 11.13 -12.42 13.61
N LEU A 26 10.14 -13.25 13.96
CA LEU A 26 10.40 -14.51 14.64
C LEU A 26 10.97 -15.52 13.64
N ILE A 27 12.04 -16.23 14.02
CA ILE A 27 12.63 -17.29 13.19
C ILE A 27 11.58 -18.37 12.98
N ARG A 28 11.12 -18.54 11.73
CA ARG A 28 10.23 -19.63 11.34
C ARG A 28 11.07 -20.86 11.05
N GLN A 29 10.81 -21.97 11.74
CA GLN A 29 11.39 -23.26 11.35
C GLN A 29 10.84 -23.62 9.96
N VAL A 30 11.74 -23.75 8.98
CA VAL A 30 11.40 -24.38 7.70
C VAL A 30 11.24 -25.86 7.99
N ASN A 31 10.07 -26.44 7.74
CA ASN A 31 9.86 -27.87 7.94
C ASN A 31 10.82 -28.63 7.02
N ALA A 32 11.64 -29.51 7.61
CA ALA A 32 12.64 -30.32 6.93
C ALA A 32 12.06 -31.39 5.97
N GLU A 33 10.75 -31.38 5.72
CA GLU A 33 10.13 -32.21 4.67
C GLU A 33 10.47 -31.68 3.26
N ASP A 34 10.90 -30.41 3.14
CA ASP A 34 11.47 -29.83 1.90
C ASP A 34 12.96 -30.18 1.69
N THR A 35 13.56 -30.98 2.57
CA THR A 35 14.98 -31.39 2.47
C THR A 35 15.17 -32.85 2.01
N ALA A 36 14.09 -33.53 1.63
CA ALA A 36 14.21 -34.81 0.94
C ALA A 36 14.74 -34.56 -0.47
N VAL A 37 16.05 -34.72 -0.65
CA VAL A 37 16.79 -34.66 -1.92
C VAL A 37 16.06 -35.48 -3.00
N PRO A 38 15.41 -34.87 -4.00
CA PRO A 38 15.00 -35.60 -5.19
C PRO A 38 16.18 -35.62 -6.15
N TYR A 39 16.39 -36.77 -6.77
CA TYR A 39 17.33 -36.99 -7.86
C TYR A 39 17.25 -35.89 -8.93
N PRO A 40 18.33 -35.62 -9.67
CA PRO A 40 18.36 -34.56 -10.67
C PRO A 40 17.54 -34.96 -11.90
N ASP A 41 16.23 -34.69 -11.88
CA ASP A 41 15.46 -34.50 -13.10
C ASP A 41 15.45 -33.01 -13.43
N ALA A 42 16.03 -32.70 -14.59
CA ALA A 42 16.05 -31.37 -15.16
C ALA A 42 14.62 -30.93 -15.50
N ASN A 43 14.28 -29.69 -15.13
CA ASN A 43 13.03 -28.94 -15.40
C ASN A 43 12.04 -28.80 -14.22
N THR A 44 12.55 -28.50 -13.03
CA THR A 44 11.76 -27.75 -12.04
C THR A 44 12.40 -26.38 -11.87
N ASP A 45 11.80 -25.37 -12.52
CA ASP A 45 11.98 -23.98 -12.12
C ASP A 45 11.71 -23.92 -10.62
N GLN A 46 12.74 -23.65 -9.84
CA GLN A 46 12.61 -23.32 -8.42
C GLN A 46 11.86 -21.98 -8.34
N GLU A 47 10.54 -22.04 -8.38
CA GLU A 47 9.68 -20.97 -7.91
C GLU A 47 10.05 -20.76 -6.44
N ALA A 48 10.85 -19.72 -6.19
CA ALA A 48 11.10 -19.22 -4.84
C ALA A 48 9.74 -19.15 -4.13
N SER A 49 9.57 -19.89 -3.04
CA SER A 49 8.30 -19.91 -2.31
C SER A 49 7.95 -18.47 -1.97
N ILE A 50 6.96 -17.90 -2.66
CA ILE A 50 6.53 -16.54 -2.40
C ILE A 50 5.96 -16.59 -0.99
N ASN A 51 6.71 -16.08 -0.01
CA ASN A 51 6.21 -15.94 1.34
C ASN A 51 4.91 -15.14 1.25
N GLU A 52 3.81 -15.82 1.59
CA GLU A 52 2.46 -15.33 1.34
C GLU A 52 2.18 -14.00 2.04
N ILE A 53 2.90 -13.74 3.13
CA ILE A 53 2.88 -12.51 3.92
C ILE A 53 4.27 -11.88 3.82
N PRO A 54 4.35 -10.55 3.63
CA PRO A 54 5.64 -9.87 3.61
C PRO A 54 6.42 -10.02 4.91
N GLU A 55 7.73 -10.18 4.76
CA GLU A 55 8.64 -10.34 5.89
C GLU A 55 8.73 -9.05 6.72
N GLY A 56 8.85 -9.22 8.04
CA GLY A 56 9.08 -8.13 8.99
C GLY A 56 10.55 -7.67 9.04
N PRO A 57 10.92 -6.86 10.05
CA PRO A 57 12.30 -6.46 10.29
C PRO A 57 13.20 -7.63 10.67
N GLU A 58 14.37 -7.77 10.05
CA GLU A 58 15.37 -8.78 10.47
C GLU A 58 16.07 -8.43 11.78
N SER A 59 16.16 -7.14 12.10
CA SER A 59 16.78 -6.63 13.32
C SER A 59 15.77 -5.85 14.17
N PRO A 60 16.01 -5.73 15.48
CA PRO A 60 15.18 -4.93 16.38
C PRO A 60 14.94 -3.51 15.83
N LEU A 61 13.71 -3.02 15.94
CA LEU A 61 13.38 -1.65 15.56
C LEU A 61 13.98 -0.67 16.59
N PRO A 62 14.71 0.37 16.15
CA PRO A 62 15.21 1.39 17.06
C PRO A 62 14.06 2.24 17.59
N SER A 63 14.25 2.77 18.81
CA SER A 63 13.32 3.74 19.37
C SER A 63 13.31 5.06 18.60
N LEU A 64 12.19 5.78 18.60
CA LEU A 64 12.05 7.09 17.97
C LEU A 64 13.05 8.11 18.53
N LYS A 65 13.39 8.02 19.81
CA LYS A 65 14.39 8.88 20.46
C LYS A 65 15.81 8.71 19.87
N GLN A 66 16.10 7.55 19.28
CA GLN A 66 17.35 7.32 18.56
C GLN A 66 17.32 7.90 17.14
N LEU A 67 16.13 8.06 16.55
CA LEU A 67 15.96 8.58 15.19
C LEU A 67 15.80 10.10 15.14
N THR A 68 15.17 10.70 16.14
CA THR A 68 14.91 12.13 16.19
C THR A 68 15.00 12.70 17.61
N ARG A 69 15.42 13.96 17.70
CA ARG A 69 15.40 14.75 18.94
C ARG A 69 14.11 15.54 19.12
N THR A 70 13.36 15.74 18.04
CA THR A 70 12.09 16.46 18.06
C THR A 70 10.96 15.48 18.30
N GLU A 71 9.91 15.94 18.97
CA GLU A 71 8.70 15.16 19.11
C GLU A 71 8.14 14.80 17.71
N PRO A 72 7.73 13.53 17.49
CA PRO A 72 7.07 13.14 16.26
C PRO A 72 5.80 13.97 16.02
N SER A 73 5.49 14.25 14.76
CA SER A 73 4.29 15.02 14.41
C SER A 73 3.03 14.29 14.88
N PRO A 74 2.03 14.99 15.45
CA PRO A 74 0.74 14.39 15.78
C PRO A 74 -0.05 13.93 14.55
N LEU A 75 0.37 14.33 13.33
CA LEU A 75 -0.29 14.00 12.07
C LEU A 75 0.19 12.67 11.46
N LEU A 76 1.10 11.93 12.11
CA LEU A 76 1.66 10.69 11.56
C LEU A 76 0.59 9.62 11.30
N ALA A 77 -0.47 9.55 12.11
CA ALA A 77 -1.60 8.67 11.85
C ALA A 77 -2.34 9.01 10.55
N VAL A 78 -2.47 10.31 10.22
CA VAL A 78 -3.07 10.76 8.96
C VAL A 78 -2.15 10.44 7.78
N HIS A 79 -0.85 10.69 7.95
CA HIS A 79 0.15 10.37 6.93
C HIS A 79 0.23 8.86 6.64
N LEU A 80 0.03 8.02 7.66
CA LEU A 80 -0.02 6.56 7.50
C LEU A 80 -1.15 6.14 6.56
N VAL A 81 -2.30 6.82 6.56
CA VAL A 81 -3.42 6.50 5.64
C VAL A 81 -3.03 6.73 4.18
N ASP A 82 -2.41 7.87 3.85
CA ASP A 82 -1.89 8.16 2.49
C ASP A 82 -0.84 7.11 2.06
N ILE A 83 0.07 6.76 2.98
CA ILE A 83 1.12 5.76 2.72
C ILE A 83 0.50 4.37 2.47
N LEU A 84 -0.43 3.92 3.32
CA LEU A 84 -1.09 2.63 3.16
C LEU A 84 -1.93 2.58 1.88
N TYR A 85 -2.61 3.67 1.51
CA TYR A 85 -3.32 3.76 0.24
C TYR A 85 -2.35 3.51 -0.93
N SER A 86 -1.22 4.21 -0.94
CA SER A 86 -0.21 4.06 -1.99
C SER A 86 0.37 2.64 -2.05
N TYR A 87 0.62 2.02 -0.90
CA TYR A 87 1.05 0.61 -0.84
C TYR A 87 0.01 -0.33 -1.46
N CYS A 88 -1.25 -0.22 -1.02
CA CYS A 88 -2.34 -1.05 -1.52
C CYS A 88 -2.56 -0.86 -3.02
N PHE A 89 -2.54 0.39 -3.49
CA PHE A 89 -2.67 0.73 -4.91
C PHE A 89 -1.55 0.06 -5.71
N THR A 90 -0.31 0.22 -5.27
CA THR A 90 0.87 -0.31 -5.96
C THR A 90 0.80 -1.83 -6.05
N LEU A 91 0.52 -2.53 -4.94
CA LEU A 91 0.43 -3.99 -5.00
C LEU A 91 -0.73 -4.48 -5.86
N ARG A 92 -1.88 -3.81 -5.85
CA ARG A 92 -2.98 -4.17 -6.76
C ARG A 92 -2.62 -3.97 -8.22
N LEU A 93 -1.92 -2.89 -8.56
CA LEU A 93 -1.50 -2.62 -9.93
C LEU A 93 -0.50 -3.68 -10.43
N TYR A 94 0.37 -4.16 -9.55
CA TYR A 94 1.41 -5.15 -9.84
C TYR A 94 1.00 -6.60 -9.50
N ASN A 95 -0.28 -6.86 -9.20
CA ASN A 95 -0.78 -8.19 -8.80
C ASN A 95 0.07 -8.85 -7.69
N GLY A 96 0.52 -8.04 -6.72
CA GLY A 96 1.37 -8.47 -5.61
C GLY A 96 2.84 -8.65 -5.95
N ASP A 97 3.22 -8.70 -7.22
CA ASP A 97 4.60 -8.89 -7.64
C ASP A 97 5.24 -7.59 -8.15
N TRP A 98 5.61 -6.74 -7.18
CA TRP A 98 6.36 -5.52 -7.48
C TRP A 98 7.81 -5.80 -7.94
N HIS A 99 8.33 -7.03 -7.78
CA HIS A 99 9.69 -7.38 -8.22
C HIS A 99 9.82 -7.46 -9.74
N SER A 100 8.71 -7.67 -10.44
CA SER A 100 8.65 -7.70 -11.91
C SER A 100 9.13 -6.37 -12.55
N ASP A 101 8.88 -5.23 -11.90
CA ASP A 101 9.38 -3.91 -12.29
C ASP A 101 9.50 -3.00 -11.05
N PRO A 102 10.61 -3.11 -10.29
CA PRO A 102 10.77 -2.41 -9.02
C PRO A 102 10.84 -0.89 -9.18
N LEU A 103 11.41 -0.41 -10.30
CA LEU A 103 11.53 1.02 -10.56
C LEU A 103 10.17 1.63 -10.91
N GLY A 104 9.38 1.00 -11.78
CA GLY A 104 8.03 1.42 -12.07
C GLY A 104 7.13 1.34 -10.84
N ALA A 105 7.21 0.26 -10.06
CA ALA A 105 6.44 0.11 -8.82
C ALA A 105 6.76 1.24 -7.82
N SER A 106 8.04 1.57 -7.67
CA SER A 106 8.47 2.70 -6.83
C SER A 106 7.97 4.05 -7.37
N THR A 107 7.94 4.23 -8.69
CA THR A 107 7.45 5.45 -9.34
C THR A 107 5.95 5.62 -9.13
N VAL A 108 5.18 4.54 -9.30
CA VAL A 108 3.74 4.50 -9.01
C VAL A 108 3.48 4.87 -7.55
N ALA A 109 4.18 4.23 -6.62
CA ALA A 109 4.06 4.50 -5.19
C ALA A 109 4.27 5.98 -4.84
N LEU A 110 5.32 6.59 -5.38
CA LEU A 110 5.59 8.03 -5.16
C LEU A 110 4.57 8.94 -5.85
N SER A 111 3.99 8.54 -6.99
CA SER A 111 2.96 9.33 -7.66
C SER A 111 1.65 9.35 -6.87
N MET A 112 1.31 8.22 -6.22
CA MET A 112 0.07 8.02 -5.49
C MET A 112 0.08 8.66 -4.10
N SER A 113 1.22 8.64 -3.40
CA SER A 113 1.37 9.22 -2.07
C SER A 113 1.88 10.66 -2.15
N LYS A 114 1.05 11.63 -1.77
CA LYS A 114 1.51 13.04 -1.71
C LYS A 114 2.47 13.24 -0.54
N VAL A 115 2.31 12.48 0.54
CA VAL A 115 3.25 12.48 1.69
C VAL A 115 4.64 12.08 1.26
N MET A 116 4.78 11.00 0.49
CA MET A 116 6.10 10.50 0.07
C MET A 116 6.66 11.22 -1.15
N GLY A 117 5.84 11.46 -2.18
CA GLY A 117 6.28 12.00 -3.47
C GLY A 117 6.42 13.53 -3.53
N GLN A 118 5.71 14.24 -2.66
CA GLN A 118 5.60 15.71 -2.69
C GLN A 118 5.82 16.38 -1.32
N ASP A 119 6.16 15.61 -0.27
CA ASP A 119 6.33 16.11 1.10
C ASP A 119 5.07 16.83 1.65
N ALA A 120 3.88 16.44 1.14
CA ALA A 120 2.62 16.96 1.63
C ALA A 120 2.38 16.55 3.10
N LYS A 121 1.58 17.35 3.81
CA LYS A 121 1.27 17.18 5.23
C LYS A 121 -0.24 17.25 5.44
N PRO A 122 -0.99 16.25 4.95
CA PRO A 122 -2.44 16.24 5.15
C PRO A 122 -2.74 16.26 6.65
N GLU A 123 -3.64 17.13 7.06
CA GLU A 123 -3.99 17.35 8.46
C GLU A 123 -5.16 16.46 8.89
N THR A 124 -5.91 15.92 7.91
CA THR A 124 -7.09 15.09 8.17
C THR A 124 -7.15 13.85 7.28
N VAL A 125 -7.80 12.78 7.76
CA VAL A 125 -8.02 11.55 6.98
C VAL A 125 -8.79 11.81 5.67
N PRO A 126 -9.86 12.64 5.63
CA PRO A 126 -10.52 13.02 4.39
C PRO A 126 -9.57 13.66 3.37
N GLU A 127 -8.69 14.55 3.80
CA GLU A 127 -7.73 15.22 2.92
C GLU A 127 -6.73 14.22 2.32
N ALA A 128 -6.18 13.33 3.16
CA ALA A 128 -5.27 12.27 2.71
C ALA A 128 -5.95 11.35 1.67
N LEU A 129 -7.18 10.89 1.96
CA LEU A 129 -7.92 10.01 1.06
C LEU A 129 -8.34 10.72 -0.23
N ALA A 130 -8.81 11.97 -0.16
CA ALA A 130 -9.22 12.74 -1.33
C ALA A 130 -8.07 12.86 -2.34
N ALA A 131 -6.87 13.23 -1.87
CA ALA A 131 -5.70 13.36 -2.75
C ALA A 131 -5.33 12.04 -3.45
N CYS A 132 -5.38 10.90 -2.74
CA CYS A 132 -5.10 9.59 -3.31
C CYS A 132 -6.19 9.11 -4.28
N ILE A 133 -7.46 9.39 -3.97
CA ILE A 133 -8.61 8.98 -4.78
C ILE A 133 -8.69 9.82 -6.06
N GLU A 134 -8.40 11.12 -5.98
CA GLU A 134 -8.24 11.99 -7.14
C GLU A 134 -7.15 11.47 -8.08
N GLU A 135 -5.99 11.08 -7.53
CA GLU A 135 -4.90 10.50 -8.31
C GLU A 135 -5.31 9.16 -8.95
N THR A 136 -6.00 8.29 -8.22
CA THR A 136 -6.54 7.02 -8.74
C THR A 136 -7.54 7.23 -9.87
N CYS A 137 -8.34 8.29 -9.79
CA CYS A 137 -9.32 8.66 -10.82
C CYS A 137 -8.74 9.53 -11.94
N SER A 138 -7.45 9.86 -11.89
CA SER A 138 -6.80 10.69 -12.89
C SER A 138 -6.73 9.98 -14.25
N PRO A 139 -6.48 10.70 -15.36
CA PRO A 139 -6.31 10.08 -16.68
C PRO A 139 -5.21 8.99 -16.70
N ALA A 140 -4.21 9.09 -15.82
CA ALA A 140 -3.14 8.10 -15.73
C ALA A 140 -3.64 6.75 -15.21
N TYR A 141 -4.56 6.73 -14.24
CA TYR A 141 -4.95 5.50 -13.53
C TYR A 141 -6.42 5.13 -13.64
N ARG A 142 -7.30 5.98 -14.17
CA ARG A 142 -8.75 5.69 -14.26
C ARG A 142 -9.11 4.37 -14.95
N HIS A 143 -8.22 3.86 -15.81
CA HIS A 143 -8.38 2.59 -16.51
C HIS A 143 -8.32 1.36 -15.58
N THR A 144 -7.81 1.50 -14.36
CA THR A 144 -7.73 0.43 -13.35
C THR A 144 -9.06 0.18 -12.63
N GLY A 145 -10.11 0.94 -12.95
CA GLY A 145 -11.45 0.79 -12.38
C GLY A 145 -12.03 2.05 -11.74
N GLY A 146 -11.29 3.17 -11.78
CA GLY A 146 -11.75 4.49 -11.34
C GLY A 146 -12.21 4.51 -9.88
N PHE A 147 -13.31 5.22 -9.61
CA PHE A 147 -13.78 5.45 -8.24
C PHE A 147 -14.10 4.17 -7.46
N ARG A 148 -14.70 3.15 -8.10
CA ARG A 148 -14.98 1.87 -7.43
C ARG A 148 -13.72 1.15 -7.00
N PHE A 149 -12.66 1.21 -7.81
CA PHE A 149 -11.35 0.69 -7.44
C PHE A 149 -10.75 1.48 -6.28
N ALA A 150 -10.87 2.82 -6.31
CA ALA A 150 -10.41 3.72 -5.26
C ALA A 150 -11.07 3.44 -3.89
N ILE A 151 -12.39 3.21 -3.86
CA ILE A 151 -13.11 2.82 -2.64
C ILE A 151 -12.68 1.42 -2.16
N GLY A 152 -12.44 0.49 -3.07
CA GLY A 152 -11.92 -0.84 -2.73
C GLY A 152 -10.50 -0.84 -2.14
N LEU A 153 -9.70 0.21 -2.41
CA LEU A 153 -8.42 0.43 -1.76
C LEU A 153 -8.58 0.94 -0.33
N VAL A 154 -9.62 1.74 -0.06
CA VAL A 154 -9.94 2.15 1.31
C VAL A 154 -10.31 0.94 2.18
N ASP A 155 -11.02 -0.04 1.61
CA ASP A 155 -11.27 -1.33 2.28
C ASP A 155 -9.99 -2.09 2.61
N ASP A 156 -8.97 -2.02 1.75
CA ASP A 156 -7.69 -2.68 2.02
C ASP A 156 -6.94 -2.00 3.17
N ILE A 157 -6.97 -0.67 3.23
CA ILE A 157 -6.39 0.08 4.36
C ILE A 157 -7.08 -0.31 5.67
N ILE A 158 -8.41 -0.36 5.67
CA ILE A 158 -9.19 -0.80 6.85
C ILE A 158 -8.81 -2.22 7.25
N ALA A 159 -8.66 -3.12 6.27
CA ALA A 159 -8.26 -4.51 6.53
C ALA A 159 -6.87 -4.59 7.18
N ILE A 160 -5.87 -3.87 6.65
CA ILE A 160 -4.51 -3.84 7.23
C ILE A 160 -4.53 -3.25 8.64
N LEU A 161 -5.22 -2.11 8.86
CA LEU A 161 -5.33 -1.50 10.19
C LEU A 161 -6.01 -2.45 11.20
N SER A 162 -7.01 -3.21 10.76
CA SER A 162 -7.74 -4.17 11.60
C SER A 162 -6.90 -5.41 11.96
N LEU A 163 -5.84 -5.71 11.22
CA LEU A 163 -4.89 -6.77 11.56
C LEU A 163 -3.91 -6.36 12.66
N GLY A 164 -3.77 -5.06 12.95
CA GLY A 164 -2.99 -4.53 14.07
C GLY A 164 -1.51 -4.26 13.75
N GLN A 165 -0.75 -3.99 14.81
CA GLN A 165 0.61 -3.42 14.74
C GLN A 165 1.57 -4.27 13.87
N ASN A 166 1.58 -5.59 14.08
CA ASN A 166 2.52 -6.48 13.37
C ASN A 166 2.28 -6.47 11.86
N ALA A 167 1.02 -6.47 11.42
CA ALA A 167 0.67 -6.40 10.01
C ALA A 167 1.07 -5.05 9.38
N LEU A 168 0.90 -3.95 10.13
CA LEU A 168 1.35 -2.63 9.70
C LEU A 168 2.87 -2.57 9.54
N ILE A 169 3.62 -3.14 10.49
CA ILE A 169 5.08 -3.24 10.42
C ILE A 169 5.51 -4.04 9.18
N CYS A 170 4.92 -5.21 8.95
CA CYS A 170 5.19 -6.02 7.75
C CYS A 170 4.88 -5.26 6.45
N ALA A 171 3.73 -4.58 6.37
CA ALA A 171 3.35 -3.77 5.20
C ALA A 171 4.36 -2.65 4.92
N LEU A 172 4.78 -1.91 5.96
CA LEU A 172 5.73 -0.81 5.83
C LEU A 172 7.15 -1.32 5.52
N CYS A 173 7.56 -2.47 6.06
CA CYS A 173 8.82 -3.11 5.70
C CYS A 173 8.85 -3.54 4.24
N ASP A 174 7.75 -4.13 3.75
CA ASP A 174 7.62 -4.48 2.34
C ASP A 174 7.67 -3.26 1.44
N PHE A 175 6.96 -2.21 1.83
CA PHE A 175 6.98 -0.97 1.08
C PHE A 175 8.37 -0.33 1.06
N HIS A 176 9.08 -0.39 2.19
CA HIS A 176 10.44 0.08 2.29
C HIS A 176 11.37 -0.72 1.35
N ARG A 177 11.25 -2.05 1.30
CA ARG A 177 12.01 -2.90 0.37
C ARG A 177 11.72 -2.55 -1.08
N LEU A 178 10.44 -2.38 -1.44
CA LEU A 178 10.02 -1.96 -2.77
C LEU A 178 10.75 -0.68 -3.21
N VAL A 179 10.73 0.36 -2.37
CA VAL A 179 11.39 1.64 -2.65
C VAL A 179 12.92 1.52 -2.68
N GLU A 180 13.52 0.73 -1.81
CA GLU A 180 14.97 0.50 -1.77
C GLU A 180 15.47 -0.23 -3.02
N VAL A 181 14.75 -1.26 -3.49
CA VAL A 181 15.10 -1.99 -4.71
C VAL A 181 14.95 -1.07 -5.93
N GLY A 182 13.85 -0.32 -6.06
CA GLY A 182 13.70 0.67 -7.14
C GLY A 182 14.79 1.73 -7.13
N LYS A 183 15.21 2.20 -5.95
CA LYS A 183 16.37 3.10 -5.81
C LYS A 183 17.68 2.47 -6.28
N SER A 184 17.86 1.16 -6.07
CA SER A 184 19.04 0.44 -6.55
C SER A 184 19.05 0.32 -8.08
N MET A 185 17.89 0.15 -8.72
CA MET A 185 17.75 0.05 -10.18
C MET A 185 18.15 1.34 -10.91
N LEU A 186 17.88 2.53 -10.34
CA LEU A 186 18.39 3.81 -10.87
C LEU A 186 19.92 3.88 -11.01
N LYS A 187 20.66 3.04 -10.28
CA LYS A 187 22.13 2.98 -10.40
C LYS A 187 22.58 2.09 -11.55
N VAL A 188 21.85 1.01 -11.78
CA VAL A 188 22.17 -0.08 -12.72
C VAL A 188 21.69 0.26 -14.13
N GLU A 189 20.48 0.81 -14.24
CA GLU A 189 19.92 1.20 -15.53
C GLU A 189 20.63 2.44 -16.08
N LYS A 190 20.77 2.50 -17.41
CA LYS A 190 21.27 3.68 -18.15
C LYS A 190 20.22 4.79 -18.21
N VAL A 191 19.51 5.03 -17.10
CA VAL A 191 18.56 6.14 -16.96
C VAL A 191 19.30 7.46 -17.23
N GLY A 192 18.65 8.37 -17.94
CA GLY A 192 19.25 9.67 -18.28
C GLY A 192 19.75 10.39 -17.03
N LYS A 193 20.90 11.09 -17.15
CA LYS A 193 21.54 11.79 -16.01
C LYS A 193 20.56 12.69 -15.23
N THR A 194 19.63 13.33 -15.93
CA THR A 194 18.60 14.22 -15.36
C THR A 194 17.54 13.47 -14.56
N GLU A 195 16.99 12.39 -15.10
CA GLU A 195 15.96 11.56 -14.43
C GLU A 195 16.53 10.87 -13.20
N ARG A 196 17.76 10.35 -13.29
CA ARG A 196 18.49 9.78 -12.15
C ARG A 196 18.74 10.80 -11.04
N ALA A 197 19.05 12.05 -11.41
CA ALA A 197 19.29 13.13 -10.46
C ALA A 197 18.01 13.56 -9.71
N GLN A 198 16.84 13.51 -10.36
CA GLN A 198 15.56 13.87 -9.73
C GLN A 198 14.90 12.72 -8.97
N GLY A 199 15.01 11.48 -9.47
CA GLY A 199 14.39 10.30 -8.85
C GLY A 199 15.11 9.81 -7.59
N SER A 200 16.45 9.84 -7.56
CA SER A 200 17.20 9.27 -6.43
C SER A 200 17.01 9.98 -5.08
N PRO A 201 16.87 11.33 -5.01
CA PRO A 201 16.59 12.01 -3.75
C PRO A 201 15.19 11.72 -3.22
N LYS A 202 14.18 11.63 -4.10
CA LYS A 202 12.79 11.33 -3.72
C LYS A 202 12.67 9.93 -3.14
N LEU A 203 13.23 8.91 -3.81
CA LEU A 203 13.23 7.54 -3.30
C LEU A 203 13.99 7.42 -1.97
N ARG A 204 15.10 8.15 -1.81
CA ARG A 204 15.82 8.20 -0.52
C ARG A 204 14.98 8.83 0.59
N SER A 205 14.26 9.90 0.29
CA SER A 205 13.35 10.56 1.25
C SER A 205 12.22 9.62 1.65
N ALA A 206 11.58 8.97 0.68
CA ALA A 206 10.50 8.02 0.91
C ALA A 206 10.95 6.80 1.74
N ALA A 207 12.11 6.20 1.42
CA ALA A 207 12.65 5.12 2.24
C ALA A 207 12.87 5.54 3.70
N ARG A 208 13.43 6.74 3.93
CA ARG A 208 13.59 7.28 5.30
C ARG A 208 12.26 7.50 6.01
N LYS A 209 11.23 8.01 5.32
CA LYS A 209 9.89 8.19 5.89
C LYS A 209 9.25 6.87 6.23
N LEU A 210 9.35 5.87 5.35
CA LEU A 210 8.82 4.53 5.59
C LEU A 210 9.49 3.90 6.80
N PHE A 211 10.82 3.95 6.88
CA PHE A 211 11.56 3.44 8.03
C PHE A 211 11.17 4.14 9.34
N PHE A 212 11.07 5.47 9.32
CA PHE A 212 10.61 6.25 10.47
C PHE A 212 9.17 5.90 10.86
N MET A 213 8.28 5.73 9.88
CA MET A 213 6.89 5.34 10.10
C MET A 213 6.80 3.94 10.71
N THR A 214 7.62 2.98 10.27
CA THR A 214 7.69 1.64 10.87
C THR A 214 8.07 1.71 12.35
N CYS A 215 9.09 2.49 12.71
CA CYS A 215 9.50 2.68 14.10
C CYS A 215 8.42 3.43 14.91
N TRP A 216 7.74 4.40 14.28
CA TRP A 216 6.65 5.13 14.94
C TRP A 216 5.45 4.21 15.25
N VAL A 217 5.06 3.36 14.30
CA VAL A 217 4.01 2.37 14.48
C VAL A 217 4.34 1.41 15.63
N HIS A 218 5.59 0.94 15.71
CA HIS A 218 6.02 0.03 16.78
C HIS A 218 5.92 0.64 18.19
N GLU A 219 6.04 1.97 18.32
CA GLU A 219 5.90 2.65 19.62
C GLU A 219 4.45 3.07 19.96
N GLN A 220 3.48 2.89 19.07
CA GLN A 220 2.08 3.24 19.35
C GLN A 220 1.34 2.13 20.12
N PRO A 221 0.34 2.48 20.94
CA PRO A 221 -0.49 1.50 21.63
C PRO A 221 -1.38 0.71 20.65
N ASP A 222 -1.72 -0.53 21.00
CA ASP A 222 -2.50 -1.43 20.15
C ASP A 222 -3.89 -0.87 19.80
N GLU A 223 -4.49 -0.07 20.68
CA GLU A 223 -5.79 0.56 20.48
C GLU A 223 -5.79 1.66 19.38
N ALA A 224 -4.61 2.12 18.97
CA ALA A 224 -4.47 3.15 17.94
C ALA A 224 -5.02 2.66 16.58
N TRP A 225 -4.84 1.39 16.25
CA TRP A 225 -5.16 0.85 14.92
C TRP A 225 -6.65 0.62 14.70
N PRO A 226 -7.39 -0.02 15.64
CA PRO A 226 -8.85 -0.08 15.55
C PRO A 226 -9.49 1.30 15.52
N SER A 227 -8.95 2.27 16.28
CA SER A 227 -9.44 3.65 16.29
C SER A 227 -9.26 4.34 14.94
N LEU A 228 -8.07 4.22 14.34
CA LEU A 228 -7.80 4.76 13.00
C LEU A 228 -8.63 4.05 11.92
N ALA A 229 -8.78 2.72 12.00
CA ALA A 229 -9.62 1.95 11.10
C ALA A 229 -11.08 2.45 11.12
N HIS A 230 -11.61 2.72 12.31
CA HIS A 230 -12.96 3.26 12.46
C HIS A 230 -13.11 4.65 11.81
N ILE A 231 -12.13 5.55 12.01
CA ILE A 231 -12.13 6.87 11.37
C ILE A 231 -12.14 6.72 9.85
N VAL A 232 -11.28 5.87 9.29
CA VAL A 232 -11.22 5.61 7.85
C VAL A 232 -12.53 5.00 7.34
N GLN A 233 -13.15 4.10 8.09
CA GLN A 233 -14.43 3.49 7.77
C GLN A 233 -15.59 4.51 7.71
N VAL A 234 -15.63 5.44 8.67
CA VAL A 234 -16.61 6.54 8.65
C VAL A 234 -16.43 7.43 7.41
N GLN A 235 -15.19 7.76 7.07
CA GLN A 235 -14.93 8.55 5.85
C GLN A 235 -15.33 7.80 4.59
N LYS A 236 -15.03 6.51 4.50
CA LYS A 236 -15.46 5.66 3.39
C LYS A 236 -16.99 5.70 3.20
N ALA A 237 -17.75 5.50 4.27
CA ALA A 237 -19.20 5.53 4.23
C ALA A 237 -19.75 6.88 3.72
N SER A 238 -19.18 7.99 4.20
CA SER A 238 -19.54 9.32 3.73
C SER A 238 -19.29 9.52 2.23
N MET A 239 -18.23 8.92 1.68
CA MET A 239 -17.91 9.01 0.25
C MET A 239 -18.86 8.18 -0.61
N GLU A 240 -19.22 6.98 -0.16
CA GLU A 240 -20.18 6.10 -0.84
C GLU A 240 -21.59 6.73 -0.87
N GLU A 241 -22.00 7.41 0.20
CA GLU A 241 -23.27 8.15 0.23
C GLU A 241 -23.30 9.27 -0.82
N LEU A 242 -22.22 10.03 -0.96
CA LEU A 242 -22.10 11.11 -1.96
C LEU A 242 -22.20 10.56 -3.40
N GLU A 243 -21.56 9.43 -3.69
CA GLU A 243 -21.63 8.76 -5.00
C GLU A 243 -23.08 8.34 -5.34
N THR A 244 -23.76 7.70 -4.39
CA THR A 244 -25.16 7.28 -4.60
C THR A 244 -26.11 8.47 -4.76
N GLY A 245 -25.83 9.58 -4.08
CA GLY A 245 -26.55 10.85 -4.23
C GLY A 245 -26.40 11.44 -5.63
N ASN A 246 -25.17 11.52 -6.13
CA ASN A 246 -24.87 12.00 -7.49
C ASN A 246 -25.52 11.12 -8.56
N TRP A 247 -25.47 9.79 -8.41
CA TRP A 247 -26.14 8.86 -9.33
C TRP A 247 -27.67 9.05 -9.37
N LYS A 248 -28.30 9.26 -8.20
CA LYS A 248 -29.74 9.51 -8.12
C LYS A 248 -30.13 10.86 -8.72
N ALA A 249 -29.27 11.88 -8.58
CA ALA A 249 -29.47 13.19 -9.21
C ALA A 249 -29.34 13.12 -10.74
N ASP A 250 -28.32 12.40 -11.24
CA ASP A 250 -28.07 12.25 -12.69
C ASP A 250 -29.15 11.40 -13.40
N ARG A 251 -29.78 10.47 -12.68
CA ARG A 251 -30.96 9.75 -13.17
C ARG A 251 -32.23 10.61 -13.22
N LYS A 252 -32.36 11.60 -12.33
CA LYS A 252 -33.50 12.54 -12.33
C LYS A 252 -33.33 13.65 -13.38
N SER A 253 -32.10 13.97 -13.79
CA SER A 253 -31.81 15.01 -14.78
C SER A 253 -31.90 14.53 -16.23
N LYS A 254 -31.93 13.21 -16.49
CA LYS A 254 -32.19 12.65 -17.83
C LYS A 254 -33.70 12.48 -18.05
N PRO A 255 -34.37 13.35 -18.83
CA PRO A 255 -35.76 13.10 -19.20
C PRO A 255 -35.80 11.83 -20.06
N GLN A 256 -36.73 10.92 -19.74
CA GLN A 256 -37.06 9.79 -20.60
C GLN A 256 -37.47 10.34 -21.97
N SER A 257 -36.62 10.15 -22.98
CA SER A 257 -36.99 10.41 -24.36
C SER A 257 -38.11 9.44 -24.73
N ALA A 258 -39.35 9.92 -24.73
CA ALA A 258 -40.48 9.21 -25.29
C ALA A 258 -40.17 8.94 -26.76
N VAL A 259 -40.00 7.66 -27.11
CA VAL A 259 -39.90 7.21 -28.50
C VAL A 259 -41.29 7.38 -29.11
N LEU A 260 -41.48 8.45 -29.88
CA LEU A 260 -42.60 8.59 -30.81
C LEU A 260 -42.27 7.74 -32.04
N ILE A 261 -42.97 6.62 -32.18
CA ILE A 261 -43.03 5.87 -33.44
C ILE A 261 -44.07 6.61 -34.30
N GLU A 262 -43.61 7.35 -35.31
CA GLU A 262 -44.45 7.71 -36.45
C GLU A 262 -44.39 6.57 -37.46
N GLU A 263 -45.53 5.91 -37.67
CA GLU A 263 -45.71 5.03 -38.82
C GLU A 263 -45.91 5.89 -40.08
N LEU A 264 -45.15 5.57 -41.13
CA LEU A 264 -45.46 5.86 -42.53
C LEU A 264 -45.27 4.58 -43.34
#